data_AF-A0ABD5QQ00-F1
#
_entry.id   AF-A0ABD5QQ00-F1
#
_cell.length_a   1.000
_cell.length_b   1.000
_cell.length_c   1.000
_cell.angle_alpha   90.00
_cell.angle_beta   90.00
_cell.angle_gamma   90.00
#
_symmetry.space_group_name_H-M   'P 1'
#
loop_
_entity.id
_entity.type
_entity.pdbx_description
1 polymer ?
#
loop_
_entity_poly.entity_id
_entity_poly.type
_entity_poly.pdbx_seq_one_letter_code
_entity_poly.pdbx_strand_id
1 'polypeptide(L)' 'MPTCQNCGSFVTTDYVRVFTPNDVDRPRVCPGCEDLVRDGADVREARATRSN' A
#
# COMPACT_ATOMS: atom_id res chain seq x y z
N MET A 1 -9.44 -3.82 -11.14
CA MET A 1 -9.28 -3.25 -9.79
C MET A 1 -7.85 -3.51 -9.36
N PRO A 2 -7.05 -2.50 -9.00
CA PRO A 2 -5.67 -2.73 -8.58
C PRO A 2 -5.60 -3.47 -7.24
N THR A 3 -4.49 -4.17 -7.01
CA THR A 3 -4.21 -4.93 -5.80
C THR A 3 -2.90 -4.50 -5.17
N CYS A 4 -2.83 -4.59 -3.84
CA CYS A 4 -1.60 -4.36 -3.10
C CYS A 4 -0.58 -5.47 -3.40
N GLN A 5 0.68 -5.10 -3.65
CA GLN A 5 1.73 -6.10 -3.87
C GLN A 5 2.15 -6.84 -2.59
N ASN A 6 1.94 -6.25 -1.41
CA ASN A 6 2.30 -6.86 -0.13
C ASN A 6 1.24 -7.85 0.40
N CYS A 7 0.02 -7.38 0.64
CA CYS A 7 -1.03 -8.20 1.26
C CYS A 7 -2.05 -8.78 0.25
N GLY A 8 -1.95 -8.43 -1.03
CA GLY A 8 -2.92 -8.87 -2.05
C GLY A 8 -4.30 -8.21 -1.95
N SER A 9 -4.58 -7.43 -0.91
CA SER A 9 -5.86 -6.75 -0.72
C SER A 9 -6.20 -5.82 -1.88
N PHE A 10 -7.50 -5.72 -2.16
CA PHE A 10 -8.03 -4.83 -3.18
C PHE A 10 -7.87 -3.36 -2.77
N VAL A 11 -7.44 -2.53 -3.72
CA VAL A 11 -7.32 -1.08 -3.56
C VAL A 11 -8.04 -0.39 -4.70
N THR A 12 -8.47 0.86 -4.48
CA THR A 12 -9.15 1.64 -5.51
C THR A 12 -8.15 2.20 -6.51
N THR A 13 -8.59 2.41 -7.76
CA THR A 13 -7.77 3.05 -8.79
C THR A 13 -7.35 4.46 -8.39
N ASP A 14 -8.22 5.19 -7.69
CA ASP A 14 -7.91 6.52 -7.17
C ASP A 14 -6.79 6.48 -6.12
N TYR A 15 -6.77 5.45 -5.27
CA TYR A 15 -5.66 5.25 -4.33
C TYR A 15 -4.33 5.08 -5.08
N VAL A 16 -4.31 4.26 -6.14
CA VAL A 16 -3.10 4.05 -6.93
C VAL A 16 -2.63 5.35 -7.60
N ARG A 17 -3.55 6.11 -8.19
CA ARG A 17 -3.24 7.38 -8.87
C ARG A 17 -2.62 8.42 -7.94
N VAL A 18 -3.04 8.46 -6.68
CA VAL A 18 -2.55 9.44 -5.70
C VAL A 18 -1.25 8.99 -5.03
N PHE A 19 -1.12 7.70 -4.76
CA PHE A 19 -0.08 7.17 -3.88
C PHE A 19 1.01 6.37 -4.60
N THR A 20 0.97 6.31 -5.93
CA THR A 20 1.96 5.59 -6.74
C THR A 20 2.40 6.46 -7.92
N PRO A 21 3.66 6.36 -8.38
CA PRO A 21 4.12 7.07 -9.58
C PRO A 21 3.31 6.66 -10.82
N ASN A 22 3.31 7.52 -11.84
CA ASN A 22 2.52 7.33 -13.06
C ASN A 22 2.73 5.98 -13.76
N ASP A 23 3.92 5.39 -13.65
CA ASP A 23 4.28 4.11 -14.29
C ASP A 23 3.97 2.88 -13.41
N VAL A 24 3.30 3.07 -12.27
CA VAL A 24 3.05 2.00 -11.30
C VAL A 24 1.56 1.79 -11.11
N ASP A 25 1.04 0.74 -11.72
CA ASP A 25 -0.39 0.36 -11.65
C ASP A 25 -0.77 -0.38 -10.35
N ARG A 26 0.22 -0.77 -9.54
CA ARG A 26 0.03 -1.55 -8.32
C ARG A 26 0.84 -0.98 -7.15
N PRO A 27 0.21 -0.49 -6.08
CA PRO A 27 0.92 0.10 -4.96
C PRO A 27 1.70 -0.98 -4.20
N ARG A 28 2.91 -0.64 -3.78
CA ARG A 28 3.80 -1.53 -3.02
C ARG A 28 3.14 -2.03 -1.73
N VAL A 29 2.57 -1.10 -0.96
CA VAL A 29 1.93 -1.33 0.33
C VAL A 29 0.65 -0.51 0.40
N CYS A 30 -0.42 -1.07 0.96
CA CYS A 30 -1.71 -0.41 1.15
C CYS A 30 -1.93 -0.07 2.64
N PRO A 31 -2.93 0.75 2.99
CA PRO A 31 -3.14 1.17 4.38
C PRO A 31 -3.63 0.04 5.29
N GLY A 32 -4.04 -1.10 4.70
CA GLY A 32 -4.44 -2.32 5.41
C GLY A 32 -3.33 -3.35 5.58
N CYS A 33 -2.09 -3.06 5.18
CA CYS A 33 -0.97 -3.93 5.52
C CYS A 33 -0.69 -3.83 7.03
N GLU A 34 -0.63 -4.97 7.72
CA GLU A 34 -0.37 -5.04 9.16
C GLU A 34 1.12 -4.90 9.48
N ASP A 35 1.98 -5.44 8.60
CA ASP A 35 3.43 -5.54 8.82
C ASP A 35 4.21 -4.37 8.24
N LEU A 36 3.74 -3.80 7.14
CA LEU A 36 4.45 -2.77 6.38
C LEU A 36 3.58 -1.52 6.22
N VAL A 37 4.21 -0.36 6.34
CA VAL A 37 3.57 0.94 6.15
C VAL A 37 4.35 1.76 5.13
N ARG A 38 3.62 2.39 4.20
CA ARG A 38 4.21 3.35 3.25
C ARG A 38 4.52 4.66 3.97
N ASP A 39 5.75 5.15 3.82
CA ASP A 39 6.23 6.42 4.38
C ASP A 39 6.84 7.27 3.27
N GLY A 40 6.03 8.17 2.71
CA GLY A 40 6.43 8.96 1.53
C GLY A 40 6.78 8.08 0.33
N ALA A 41 8.04 8.16 -0.11
CA ALA A 41 8.56 7.35 -1.22
C ALA A 41 8.97 5.93 -0.79
N ASP A 42 9.16 5.69 0.50
CA ASP A 42 9.72 4.45 1.04
C ASP A 42 8.67 3.60 1.77
N VAL A 43 9.09 2.40 2.14
CA VAL A 43 8.31 1.46 2.94
C VAL A 43 9.10 1.16 4.20
N ARG A 44 8.42 1.18 5.35
CA ARG A 44 9.00 0.80 6.64
C ARG A 44 8.13 -0.23 7.34
N GLU A 45 8.72 -0.93 8.30
CA GLU A 45 7.97 -1.81 9.18
C GLU A 45 6.97 -1.03 10.04
N ALA A 46 5.82 -1.65 10.25
CA ALA A 46 4.78 -1.12 11.10
C ALA A 46 5.29 -1.07 12.54
N ARG A 47 5.08 0.07 13.20
CA ARG A 47 5.53 0.28 14.59
C ARG A 47 4.68 -0.48 15.62
N ALA A 48 3.52 -0.97 15.18
CA ALA A 48 2.59 -1.81 15.91
C ALA A 48 1.82 -2.63 14.87
N THR A 49 1.70 -3.94 15.07
CA THR A 49 0.79 -4.79 14.31
C THR A 49 -0.62 -4.27 14.57
N ARG A 50 -1.29 -3.82 13.51
CA ARG A 50 -2.68 -3.38 13.62
C ARG A 50 -3.56 -4.61 13.72
N SER A 51 -3.74 -5.14 14.92
CA SER A 51 -4.87 -6.04 15.21
C SER A 51 -6.15 -5.22 15.08
N ASN A 52 -6.90 -5.44 14.00
CA ASN A 52 -8.23 -4.89 13.81
C ASN A 52 -9.27 -5.71 14.59
#